data_AF-A0AAW4SQ50-F1
#
_entry.id   AF-A0AAW4SQ50-F1
#
_cell.length_a   1.000
_cell.length_b   1.000
_cell.length_c   1.000
_cell.angle_alpha   90.00
_cell.angle_beta   90.00
_cell.angle_gamma   90.00
#
_symmetry.space_group_name_H-M   'P 1'
#
loop_
_entity.id
_entity.type
_entity.pdbx_description
1 polymer ?
#
loop_
_entity_poly.entity_id
_entity_poly.type
_entity_poly.pdbx_seq_one_letter_code
_entity_poly.pdbx_strand_id
1 'polypeptide(L)'
;MKPENNETSVIVTEQKVAKEVESDNIGIKPQGSATPDSNVSAKDITAVEGGNLLRVSVSASEMEQSDLEMDKEESVQVTGTATFNEEKAEIEFPNADKEVEQKYGMMKNDFEQNVNVEKESTSAPTELLINGGSMDDGISQAETLEVNGLVEEKGNGLKKTKGKEKNRLTSGQIVALSVLMGWGYSFGKLKINRALNRNALKKKIKSIKLYGIVSPCLVTTAQVCLDAGLEIVSFDGIPITKDTPNLDKILIIIDGAHRHVATMEINSMLRKGEEMKENYYYLPLTTKYKVMELLREANVVTKPWAGSDFLTSLIMSREEAAENEMLIWVQAKLEKSGDTAIWEWATLNKSVPSKSKLIKAAGTDEKADAMFRNISDSSKFERGKSIYDAFAKIFAESILGCKFFPEWVIDKLSKLDYMSGPKAAEHLIDFASKLNRQDAERIESIKGADKAQNVKNELDSLYNERMKEPESPVM
;
A
#
# COMPACT_ATOMS: atom_id res chain seq x y z
N MET A 1 -51.23 -0.84 -74.35
CA MET A 1 -50.31 0.31 -74.25
C MET A 1 -49.79 0.35 -72.81
N LYS A 2 -48.46 0.40 -72.67
CA LYS A 2 -47.62 0.31 -71.45
C LYS A 2 -47.28 -1.10 -70.91
N PRO A 3 -46.01 -1.32 -70.50
CA PRO A 3 -45.36 -2.64 -70.49
C PRO A 3 -45.01 -3.15 -69.08
N GLU A 4 -44.62 -4.42 -69.08
CA GLU A 4 -44.21 -5.28 -67.97
C GLU A 4 -42.94 -4.80 -67.25
N ASN A 5 -42.90 -4.95 -65.93
CA ASN A 5 -41.68 -4.99 -65.13
C ASN A 5 -41.64 -6.33 -64.40
N ASN A 6 -40.64 -7.15 -64.73
CA ASN A 6 -40.33 -8.40 -64.06
C ASN A 6 -38.92 -8.31 -63.44
N GLU A 7 -38.78 -9.04 -62.34
CA GLU A 7 -37.70 -9.07 -61.35
C GLU A 7 -36.27 -9.25 -61.90
N THR A 8 -35.26 -8.78 -61.16
CA THR A 8 -34.27 -9.67 -60.50
C THR A 8 -33.33 -8.92 -59.55
N SER A 9 -33.04 -9.58 -58.43
CA SER A 9 -32.14 -9.22 -57.35
C SER A 9 -30.68 -9.60 -57.66
N VAL A 10 -29.72 -8.74 -57.27
CA VAL A 10 -28.31 -9.11 -57.10
C VAL A 10 -27.73 -8.41 -55.87
N ILE A 11 -27.13 -9.21 -54.99
CA ILE A 11 -26.44 -8.87 -53.75
C ILE A 11 -25.07 -8.29 -54.09
N VAL A 12 -24.67 -7.17 -53.47
CA VAL A 12 -23.29 -6.66 -53.52
C VAL A 12 -22.75 -6.51 -52.09
N THR A 13 -21.70 -7.27 -51.83
CA THR A 13 -20.85 -7.26 -50.64
C THR A 13 -19.86 -6.10 -50.71
N GLU A 14 -19.84 -5.23 -49.69
CA GLU A 14 -18.83 -4.18 -49.56
C GLU A 14 -17.56 -4.71 -48.88
N GLN A 15 -16.47 -4.79 -49.65
CA GLN A 15 -15.10 -4.88 -49.14
C GLN A 15 -14.65 -3.50 -48.63
N LYS A 16 -14.28 -3.42 -47.35
CA LYS A 16 -13.58 -2.24 -46.81
C LYS A 16 -12.08 -2.50 -46.77
N VAL A 17 -11.37 -1.89 -47.71
CA VAL A 17 -9.91 -1.76 -47.74
C VAL A 17 -9.51 -0.77 -46.64
N ALA A 18 -8.70 -1.22 -45.68
CA ALA A 18 -8.06 -0.34 -44.69
C ALA A 18 -6.66 0.06 -45.21
N LYS A 19 -6.48 1.35 -45.49
CA LYS A 19 -5.17 2.00 -45.65
C LYS A 19 -4.72 2.51 -44.28
N GLU A 20 -3.47 2.22 -43.95
CA GLU A 20 -2.72 2.81 -42.84
C GLU A 20 -2.63 4.34 -43.00
N VAL A 21 -2.88 5.05 -41.91
CA VAL A 21 -2.26 6.34 -41.59
C VAL A 21 -1.87 6.27 -40.13
N GLU A 22 -0.58 6.35 -39.86
CA GLU A 22 0.03 6.46 -38.52
C GLU A 22 -0.55 7.67 -37.77
N SER A 23 -1.00 7.43 -36.54
CA SER A 23 -1.14 8.46 -35.53
C SER A 23 -0.59 7.91 -34.22
N ASP A 24 0.53 8.48 -33.78
CA ASP A 24 1.19 8.21 -32.51
C ASP A 24 0.26 8.56 -31.35
N ASN A 25 -0.53 7.58 -30.92
CA ASN A 25 -1.32 7.65 -29.70
C ASN A 25 -0.49 7.05 -28.55
N ILE A 26 0.29 7.89 -27.88
CA ILE A 26 0.85 7.58 -26.56
C ILE A 26 -0.31 7.65 -25.55
N GLY A 27 -1.17 6.62 -25.59
CA GLY A 27 -2.25 6.42 -24.64
C GLY A 27 -1.70 5.81 -23.36
N ILE A 28 -1.26 6.65 -22.43
CA ILE A 28 -0.98 6.24 -21.05
C ILE A 28 -2.30 5.77 -20.43
N LYS A 29 -2.48 4.44 -20.33
CA LYS A 29 -3.50 3.84 -19.48
C LYS A 29 -3.26 4.32 -18.03
N PRO A 30 -4.29 4.78 -17.29
CA PRO A 30 -4.10 5.16 -15.90
C PRO A 30 -3.74 3.90 -15.10
N GLN A 31 -2.47 3.77 -14.73
CA GLN A 31 -2.03 2.75 -13.78
C GLN A 31 -2.62 3.09 -12.42
N GLY A 32 -3.25 2.11 -11.79
CA GLY A 32 -3.79 2.24 -10.44
C GLY A 32 -2.68 2.69 -9.49
N SER A 33 -2.89 3.80 -8.77
CA SER A 33 -1.88 4.25 -7.83
C SER A 33 -1.90 3.41 -6.57
N ALA A 34 -0.71 3.05 -6.15
CA ALA A 34 -0.44 2.86 -4.76
C ALA A 34 -0.49 4.22 -4.07
N THR A 35 -1.43 4.37 -3.16
CA THR A 35 -1.15 4.96 -1.86
C THR A 35 -1.60 3.90 -0.86
N PRO A 36 -1.25 3.98 0.43
CA PRO A 36 -1.93 3.17 1.46
C PRO A 36 -3.46 3.37 1.46
N ASP A 37 -3.97 4.34 0.69
CA ASP A 37 -5.35 4.79 0.68
C ASP A 37 -6.25 4.15 -0.40
N SER A 38 -5.77 3.27 -1.30
CA SER A 38 -6.69 2.52 -2.18
C SER A 38 -6.12 1.26 -2.84
N ASN A 39 -6.42 0.09 -2.27
CA ASN A 39 -6.42 -1.18 -3.01
C ASN A 39 -7.85 -1.52 -3.44
N VAL A 40 -8.22 -1.13 -4.66
CA VAL A 40 -9.37 -1.70 -5.39
C VAL A 40 -8.84 -2.16 -6.74
N SER A 41 -8.95 -3.46 -6.98
CA SER A 41 -8.65 -4.12 -8.25
C SER A 41 -9.41 -3.45 -9.39
N ALA A 42 -8.72 -3.18 -10.50
CA ALA A 42 -9.32 -2.71 -11.74
C ALA A 42 -10.14 -3.84 -12.40
N LYS A 43 -11.34 -4.09 -11.88
CA LYS A 43 -12.45 -4.73 -12.59
C LYS A 43 -13.71 -4.00 -12.13
N ASP A 44 -14.60 -3.71 -13.07
CA ASP A 44 -15.88 -3.00 -12.94
C ASP A 44 -15.80 -1.47 -13.13
N ILE A 45 -15.50 -1.06 -14.36
CA ILE A 45 -16.00 0.20 -14.93
C ILE A 45 -16.91 -0.19 -16.08
N THR A 46 -18.22 -0.30 -15.81
CA THR A 46 -19.24 -0.22 -16.85
C THR A 46 -19.56 1.25 -17.07
N ALA A 47 -19.36 1.70 -18.31
CA ALA A 47 -19.74 3.03 -18.75
C ALA A 47 -21.29 3.13 -18.76
N VAL A 48 -21.82 4.19 -18.14
CA VAL A 48 -23.21 4.63 -18.39
C VAL A 48 -23.16 6.14 -18.59
N GLU A 49 -23.32 6.54 -19.85
CA GLU A 49 -23.65 7.90 -20.25
C GLU A 49 -25.13 8.19 -19.95
N GLY A 50 -25.43 9.46 -19.66
CA GLY A 50 -26.79 10.00 -19.72
C GLY A 50 -27.44 10.19 -18.35
N GLY A 51 -27.61 11.47 -17.97
CA GLY A 51 -28.27 11.86 -16.75
C GLY A 51 -29.78 11.64 -16.77
N ASN A 52 -30.35 11.34 -15.61
CA ASN A 52 -31.42 12.16 -15.06
C ASN A 52 -31.61 11.88 -13.56
N LEU A 53 -32.06 12.93 -12.86
CA LEU A 53 -32.40 12.96 -11.45
C LEU A 53 -33.53 11.96 -11.13
N LEU A 54 -33.30 11.01 -10.22
CA LEU A 54 -34.38 10.26 -9.58
C LEU A 54 -34.12 10.09 -8.08
N ARG A 55 -35.01 10.70 -7.29
CA ARG A 55 -35.23 10.37 -5.88
C ARG A 55 -35.59 8.88 -5.81
N VAL A 56 -34.82 8.11 -5.03
CA VAL A 56 -35.21 6.76 -4.63
C VAL A 56 -35.25 6.72 -3.11
N SER A 57 -36.47 6.70 -2.60
CA SER A 57 -36.86 6.24 -1.27
C SER A 57 -36.45 4.79 -1.09
N VAL A 58 -35.69 4.48 -0.03
CA VAL A 58 -35.39 3.10 0.36
C VAL A 58 -36.22 2.76 1.58
N SER A 59 -37.13 1.80 1.38
CA SER A 59 -37.93 1.16 2.40
C SER A 59 -37.05 0.36 3.35
N ALA A 60 -37.37 0.41 4.64
CA ALA A 60 -36.80 -0.44 5.66
C ALA A 60 -37.23 -1.90 5.44
N SER A 61 -36.27 -2.83 5.58
CA SER A 61 -36.57 -4.24 5.85
C SER A 61 -35.42 -4.84 6.65
N GLU A 62 -35.78 -5.17 7.90
CA GLU A 62 -35.31 -6.27 8.75
C GLU A 62 -33.84 -6.27 9.23
N MET A 63 -33.68 -5.75 10.44
CA MET A 63 -32.58 -6.01 11.37
C MET A 63 -32.73 -7.42 11.97
N GLU A 64 -31.74 -8.27 11.78
CA GLU A 64 -31.44 -9.31 12.76
C GLU A 64 -30.55 -8.70 13.86
N GLN A 65 -31.14 -8.55 15.04
CA GLN A 65 -30.42 -8.32 16.30
C GLN A 65 -29.63 -9.58 16.65
N SER A 66 -28.34 -9.42 16.95
CA SER A 66 -27.66 -10.32 17.87
C SER A 66 -26.93 -9.47 18.88
N ASP A 67 -27.30 -9.71 20.13
CA ASP A 67 -26.85 -9.04 21.33
C ASP A 67 -25.35 -9.27 21.56
N LEU A 68 -24.62 -8.19 21.84
CA LEU A 68 -23.31 -8.27 22.49
C LEU A 68 -23.38 -7.38 23.72
N GLU A 69 -23.41 -8.05 24.86
CA GLU A 69 -23.29 -7.46 26.19
C GLU A 69 -21.99 -6.66 26.29
N MET A 70 -22.13 -5.49 26.91
CA MET A 70 -21.04 -4.59 27.27
C MET A 70 -20.31 -5.13 28.49
N ASP A 71 -19.04 -5.49 28.33
CA ASP A 71 -18.11 -5.50 29.45
C ASP A 71 -17.34 -4.17 29.54
N LYS A 72 -17.22 -3.74 30.80
CA LYS A 72 -16.97 -2.38 31.25
C LYS A 72 -15.52 -1.93 31.05
N GLU A 73 -15.41 -0.61 30.97
CA GLU A 73 -14.24 0.25 30.96
C GLU A 73 -13.14 -0.16 31.97
N GLU A 74 -11.90 -0.16 31.50
CA GLU A 74 -10.76 0.29 32.31
C GLU A 74 -10.09 1.45 31.59
N SER A 75 -10.03 2.58 32.28
CA SER A 75 -9.53 3.86 31.79
C SER A 75 -8.02 3.93 32.04
N VAL A 76 -7.23 4.20 31.00
CA VAL A 76 -5.83 4.59 31.14
C VAL A 76 -5.65 5.94 30.47
N GLN A 77 -5.49 6.98 31.30
CA GLN A 77 -5.03 8.29 30.86
C GLN A 77 -3.57 8.20 30.44
N VAL A 78 -3.26 8.53 29.18
CA VAL A 78 -1.88 8.78 28.75
C VAL A 78 -1.72 10.25 28.46
N THR A 79 -1.10 10.95 29.40
CA THR A 79 -0.48 12.27 29.17
C THR A 79 1.01 12.02 28.96
N GLY A 80 1.55 12.40 27.80
CA GLY A 80 2.97 12.22 27.53
C GLY A 80 3.41 12.88 26.24
N THR A 81 4.20 13.95 26.36
CA THR A 81 5.04 14.48 25.29
C THR A 81 6.32 13.64 25.26
N ALA A 82 6.59 12.94 24.15
CA ALA A 82 7.83 12.18 24.00
C ALA A 82 8.95 13.08 23.47
N THR A 83 10.02 13.22 24.25
CA THR A 83 11.33 13.73 23.81
C THR A 83 12.26 12.53 23.64
N PHE A 84 12.95 12.47 22.50
CA PHE A 84 13.91 11.42 22.16
C PHE A 84 15.29 11.75 22.74
N ASN A 85 15.91 10.78 23.43
CA ASN A 85 17.33 10.81 23.81
C ASN A 85 18.08 9.77 22.97
N GLU A 86 19.12 10.21 22.26
CA GLU A 86 20.08 9.34 21.59
C GLU A 86 21.09 8.83 22.61
N GLU A 87 21.15 7.52 22.87
CA GLU A 87 22.40 6.85 23.22
C GLU A 87 22.30 5.31 23.07
N LYS A 88 23.15 4.80 22.16
CA LYS A 88 23.78 3.45 22.09
C LYS A 88 22.90 2.20 22.04
N ALA A 89 22.83 1.61 20.84
CA ALA A 89 22.84 0.16 20.65
C ALA A 89 23.59 -0.18 19.35
N GLU A 90 24.76 -0.82 19.45
CA GLU A 90 25.47 -1.43 18.33
C GLU A 90 24.75 -2.72 17.92
N ILE A 91 24.41 -2.85 16.63
CA ILE A 91 23.90 -4.08 16.03
C ILE A 91 24.80 -4.40 14.84
N GLU A 92 25.53 -5.52 14.92
CA GLU A 92 26.33 -6.08 13.83
C GLU A 92 25.41 -6.70 12.76
N PHE A 93 25.65 -6.36 11.49
CA PHE A 93 25.01 -6.98 10.33
C PHE A 93 25.99 -7.91 9.62
N PRO A 94 25.64 -9.18 9.34
CA PRO A 94 26.50 -10.06 8.57
C PRO A 94 26.42 -9.75 7.05
N ASN A 95 27.59 -9.41 6.50
CA ASN A 95 28.05 -9.48 5.10
C ASN A 95 27.04 -9.27 3.95
N ALA A 96 27.10 -8.08 3.33
CA ALA A 96 26.62 -7.84 1.97
C ALA A 96 27.73 -7.20 1.09
N ASP A 97 28.02 -7.89 0.00
CA ASP A 97 28.70 -7.56 -1.27
C ASP A 97 29.53 -6.26 -1.45
N LYS A 98 30.77 -6.49 -1.92
CA LYS A 98 31.90 -5.53 -2.10
C LYS A 98 31.77 -4.47 -3.22
N GLU A 99 30.58 -4.16 -3.72
CA GLU A 99 30.41 -3.12 -4.78
C GLU A 99 29.87 -1.77 -4.28
N VAL A 100 29.54 -1.65 -2.99
CA VAL A 100 28.98 -0.41 -2.40
C VAL A 100 30.06 0.48 -1.75
N GLU A 101 31.21 -0.07 -1.34
CA GLU A 101 32.26 0.68 -0.61
C GLU A 101 33.00 1.72 -1.48
N GLN A 102 33.10 1.53 -2.79
CA GLN A 102 33.83 2.48 -3.65
C GLN A 102 33.06 3.79 -3.90
N LYS A 103 31.73 3.81 -3.76
CA LYS A 103 30.93 5.04 -3.91
C LYS A 103 30.84 5.86 -2.62
N TYR A 104 30.95 5.24 -1.44
CA TYR A 104 30.93 5.95 -0.16
C TYR A 104 32.30 6.59 0.20
N GLY A 105 33.41 6.06 -0.34
CA GLY A 105 34.74 6.63 -0.13
C GLY A 105 34.99 7.98 -0.84
N MET A 106 34.29 8.26 -1.96
CA MET A 106 34.47 9.51 -2.70
C MET A 106 33.64 10.68 -2.16
N MET A 107 32.58 10.43 -1.38
CA MET A 107 31.73 11.50 -0.82
C MET A 107 32.23 12.07 0.53
N LYS A 108 33.15 11.39 1.22
CA LYS A 108 33.69 11.88 2.51
C LYS A 108 34.78 12.93 2.38
N ASN A 109 35.47 13.01 1.24
CA ASN A 109 36.60 13.94 1.07
C ASN A 109 36.18 15.38 0.72
N ASP A 110 34.91 15.61 0.36
CA ASP A 110 34.42 16.95 -0.01
C ASP A 110 33.74 17.70 1.15
N PHE A 111 33.63 17.10 2.34
CA PHE A 111 32.94 17.70 3.50
C PHE A 111 33.85 18.15 4.66
N GLU A 112 35.16 17.91 4.59
CA GLU A 112 36.12 18.24 5.66
C GLU A 112 37.04 19.45 5.39
N GLN A 113 36.72 20.29 4.42
CA GLN A 113 37.31 21.62 4.31
C GLN A 113 36.25 22.69 4.52
N ASN A 114 36.04 23.08 5.77
CA ASN A 114 35.69 24.44 6.25
C ASN A 114 34.88 24.41 7.54
N VAL A 115 35.51 24.14 8.69
CA VAL A 115 35.09 24.74 9.97
C VAL A 115 36.33 24.98 10.84
N ASN A 116 36.71 26.25 10.99
CA ASN A 116 37.68 26.73 11.98
C ASN A 116 36.91 26.94 13.29
N VAL A 117 37.28 26.25 14.38
CA VAL A 117 36.70 26.46 15.72
C VAL A 117 37.76 27.07 16.62
N GLU A 118 37.55 28.33 17.00
CA GLU A 118 38.27 29.01 18.08
C GLU A 118 37.93 28.35 19.42
N LYS A 119 38.98 28.05 20.20
CA LYS A 119 38.89 27.54 21.56
C LYS A 119 38.81 28.72 22.54
N GLU A 120 37.77 28.75 23.37
CA GLU A 120 37.85 29.41 24.68
C GLU A 120 37.63 28.40 25.80
N SER A 121 38.60 28.40 26.71
CA SER A 121 38.68 27.66 27.96
C SER A 121 37.98 28.43 29.07
N THR A 122 37.26 27.75 29.98
CA THR A 122 37.38 28.04 31.42
C THR A 122 36.81 26.92 32.28
N SER A 123 37.49 26.75 33.40
CA SER A 123 37.47 25.73 34.45
C SER A 123 36.23 25.70 35.35
N ALA A 124 35.94 24.51 35.87
CA ALA A 124 35.09 24.27 37.05
C ALA A 124 35.70 24.87 38.34
N PRO A 125 34.90 24.94 39.42
CA PRO A 125 35.26 24.13 40.59
C PRO A 125 34.09 23.38 41.24
N THR A 126 34.45 22.25 41.84
CA THR A 126 33.67 21.34 42.69
C THR A 126 33.76 21.78 44.14
N GLU A 127 32.71 21.57 44.96
CA GLU A 127 32.73 21.02 46.34
C GLU A 127 31.26 20.98 46.89
N LEU A 128 30.74 19.79 47.25
CA LEU A 128 30.50 19.24 48.61
C LEU A 128 29.45 20.02 49.45
N LEU A 129 28.55 19.45 50.26
CA LEU A 129 27.91 18.15 50.52
C LEU A 129 26.92 18.46 51.70
N ILE A 130 25.93 17.58 51.96
CA ILE A 130 25.27 17.32 53.28
C ILE A 130 23.90 17.97 53.66
N ASN A 131 22.95 17.05 53.97
CA ASN A 131 21.74 17.07 54.85
C ASN A 131 20.52 17.94 54.47
N GLY A 132 19.26 17.53 54.63
CA GLY A 132 18.63 16.36 55.27
C GLY A 132 17.33 16.79 56.00
N GLY A 133 16.17 16.17 55.66
CA GLY A 133 14.87 16.26 56.37
C GLY A 133 14.16 17.63 56.29
N SER A 134 12.86 17.79 56.56
CA SER A 134 11.68 16.95 56.81
C SER A 134 10.50 17.94 56.97
N MET A 135 9.29 17.49 56.62
CA MET A 135 7.98 17.96 57.12
C MET A 135 7.48 19.39 56.82
N ASP A 136 6.44 19.40 55.98
CA ASP A 136 5.03 19.75 56.27
C ASP A 136 4.60 21.18 56.65
N ASP A 137 3.32 21.42 56.32
CA ASP A 137 2.40 22.51 56.66
C ASP A 137 2.27 23.70 55.69
N GLY A 138 1.33 23.55 54.74
CA GLY A 138 -0.03 24.09 54.90
C GLY A 138 -0.29 25.60 54.74
N ILE A 139 -1.31 25.90 53.90
CA ILE A 139 -2.30 27.01 54.04
C ILE A 139 -1.73 28.42 53.68
N SER A 140 -2.35 29.34 52.96
CA SER A 140 -3.55 29.46 52.10
C SER A 140 -3.60 30.92 51.58
N GLN A 141 -4.42 31.17 50.55
CA GLN A 141 -5.09 32.46 50.22
C GLN A 141 -4.17 33.61 49.74
N ALA A 142 -4.29 34.05 48.49
CA ALA A 142 -5.32 34.93 47.90
C ALA A 142 -5.21 36.39 48.37
N GLU A 143 -4.95 37.30 47.42
CA GLU A 143 -5.40 38.72 47.31
C GLU A 143 -4.43 39.48 46.36
N THR A 144 -4.87 39.77 45.13
CA THR A 144 -5.44 41.04 44.62
C THR A 144 -4.45 42.18 44.41
N LEU A 145 -4.40 42.61 43.14
CA LEU A 145 -4.41 43.99 42.62
C LEU A 145 -3.54 45.02 43.35
N GLU A 146 -2.62 45.65 42.61
CA GLU A 146 -2.75 47.10 42.41
C GLU A 146 -1.94 47.63 41.22
N VAL A 147 -2.59 48.59 40.58
CA VAL A 147 -2.17 49.49 39.52
C VAL A 147 -1.12 50.46 40.07
N ASN A 148 -0.12 50.83 39.26
CA ASN A 148 0.32 52.23 39.10
C ASN A 148 1.51 52.36 38.14
N GLY A 149 1.49 53.43 37.33
CA GLY A 149 2.72 54.02 36.78
C GLY A 149 2.71 54.33 35.29
N LEU A 150 2.02 55.41 34.90
CA LEU A 150 2.35 56.17 33.70
C LEU A 150 3.69 56.88 33.92
N VAL A 151 4.70 56.56 33.12
CA VAL A 151 5.78 57.48 32.76
C VAL A 151 6.05 57.30 31.26
N GLU A 152 5.73 58.33 30.49
CA GLU A 152 6.20 58.48 29.12
C GLU A 152 7.67 58.87 29.14
N GLU A 153 8.53 58.08 28.49
CA GLU A 153 9.73 58.61 27.85
C GLU A 153 9.89 57.99 26.46
N LYS A 154 9.99 58.89 25.47
CA LYS A 154 10.15 58.58 24.06
C LYS A 154 11.56 58.04 23.80
N GLY A 155 11.63 56.82 23.26
CA GLY A 155 12.86 56.24 22.74
C GLY A 155 12.55 55.33 21.55
N ASN A 156 12.72 55.88 20.34
CA ASN A 156 12.57 55.17 19.08
C ASN A 156 13.52 53.97 19.01
N GLY A 157 12.95 52.76 18.96
CA GLY A 157 13.71 51.53 18.78
C GLY A 157 12.77 50.36 18.66
N LEU A 158 12.06 50.25 17.53
CA LEU A 158 11.21 49.11 17.21
C LEU A 158 12.09 47.87 17.00
N LYS A 159 12.54 47.25 18.09
CA LYS A 159 12.93 45.84 18.10
C LYS A 159 11.67 45.05 17.81
N LYS A 160 11.45 44.69 16.55
CA LYS A 160 10.52 43.62 16.17
C LYS A 160 11.03 42.32 16.79
N THR A 161 10.65 42.07 18.04
CA THR A 161 10.63 40.72 18.58
C THR A 161 9.61 39.95 17.74
N LYS A 162 10.08 39.08 16.83
CA LYS A 162 9.23 38.06 16.21
C LYS A 162 8.80 37.11 17.32
N GLY A 163 7.79 37.49 18.11
CA GLY A 163 7.04 36.54 18.90
C GLY A 163 6.54 35.48 17.93
N LYS A 164 6.97 34.23 18.07
CA LYS A 164 6.35 33.12 17.34
C LYS A 164 4.86 33.20 17.66
N GLU A 165 4.08 33.48 16.63
CA GLU A 165 2.62 33.52 16.70
C GLU A 165 2.16 32.22 17.37
N LYS A 166 1.64 32.33 18.59
CA LYS A 166 1.09 31.19 19.31
C LYS A 166 -0.09 30.69 18.48
N ASN A 167 -0.28 29.36 18.36
CA ASN A 167 -1.41 28.73 17.65
C ASN A 167 -1.31 28.72 16.11
N ARG A 168 -0.18 28.21 15.59
CA ARG A 168 0.04 27.98 14.15
C ARG A 168 0.73 26.64 13.90
N LEU A 169 0.32 25.94 12.85
CA LEU A 169 1.03 24.77 12.35
C LEU A 169 2.38 25.18 11.75
N THR A 170 3.48 24.60 12.22
CA THR A 170 4.82 24.85 11.69
C THR A 170 5.46 23.57 11.15
N SER A 171 6.42 23.71 10.22
CA SER A 171 7.10 22.55 9.63
C SER A 171 7.83 21.75 10.71
N GLY A 172 7.80 20.42 10.59
CA GLY A 172 8.30 19.49 11.60
C GLY A 172 7.30 19.15 12.71
N GLN A 173 6.11 19.75 12.72
CA GLN A 173 5.04 19.39 13.67
C GLN A 173 3.97 18.51 13.02
N ILE A 174 3.43 17.60 13.82
CA ILE A 174 2.19 16.88 13.54
C ILE A 174 1.16 17.38 14.55
N VAL A 175 0.04 17.92 14.07
CA VAL A 175 -0.98 18.53 14.94
C VAL A 175 -2.33 17.86 14.72
N ALA A 176 -3.03 17.61 15.83
CA ALA A 176 -4.36 17.01 15.85
C ALA A 176 -5.43 17.95 15.28
N LEU A 177 -6.52 17.35 14.80
CA LEU A 177 -7.62 18.04 14.15
C LEU A 177 -8.33 19.00 15.11
N SER A 178 -8.67 18.54 16.32
CA SER A 178 -9.34 19.37 17.32
C SER A 178 -8.50 20.60 17.71
N VAL A 179 -7.18 20.42 17.82
CA VAL A 179 -6.24 21.51 18.12
C VAL A 179 -6.24 22.55 17.00
N LEU A 180 -6.14 22.12 15.74
CA LEU A 180 -6.20 23.02 14.59
C LEU A 180 -7.54 23.76 14.52
N MET A 181 -8.66 23.07 14.75
CA MET A 181 -9.98 23.70 14.81
C MET A 181 -10.08 24.72 15.95
N GLY A 182 -9.53 24.40 17.14
CA GLY A 182 -9.43 25.34 18.26
C GLY A 182 -8.56 26.56 17.96
N TRP A 183 -7.60 26.44 17.04
CA TRP A 183 -6.79 27.55 16.51
C TRP A 183 -7.45 28.31 15.34
N GLY A 184 -8.69 27.95 15.00
CA GLY A 184 -9.49 28.59 13.94
C GLY A 184 -9.20 28.09 12.53
N TYR A 185 -8.49 26.96 12.36
CA TYR A 185 -8.20 26.42 11.04
C TYR A 185 -9.41 25.76 10.39
N SER A 186 -9.51 25.92 9.08
CA SER A 186 -10.42 25.19 8.19
C SER A 186 -9.65 24.50 7.06
N PHE A 187 -10.33 23.63 6.31
CA PHE A 187 -9.69 22.75 5.33
C PHE A 187 -10.29 22.88 3.94
N GLY A 188 -9.43 22.81 2.93
CA GLY A 188 -9.78 22.70 1.52
C GLY A 188 -8.92 21.65 0.82
N LYS A 189 -9.05 21.58 -0.50
CA LYS A 189 -8.30 20.66 -1.37
C LYS A 189 -7.89 21.34 -2.67
N LEU A 190 -6.87 20.81 -3.32
CA LEU A 190 -6.59 21.17 -4.71
C LEU A 190 -7.74 20.70 -5.60
N LYS A 191 -8.15 21.51 -6.57
CA LYS A 191 -9.22 21.14 -7.52
C LYS A 191 -8.84 19.93 -8.38
N ILE A 192 -7.54 19.77 -8.68
CA ILE A 192 -6.99 18.63 -9.42
C ILE A 192 -6.90 17.34 -8.60
N ASN A 193 -7.11 17.39 -7.27
CA ASN A 193 -7.12 16.17 -6.47
C ASN A 193 -8.22 15.23 -6.96
N ARG A 194 -7.93 13.93 -6.88
CA ARG A 194 -8.86 12.89 -7.33
C ARG A 194 -10.21 13.02 -6.64
N ALA A 195 -11.25 12.67 -7.38
CA ALA A 195 -12.58 12.54 -6.83
C ALA A 195 -12.60 11.52 -5.69
N LEU A 196 -13.43 11.79 -4.68
CA LEU A 196 -13.64 10.86 -3.58
C LEU A 196 -14.27 9.58 -4.11
N ASN A 197 -13.70 8.46 -3.72
CA ASN A 197 -14.21 7.14 -4.08
C ASN A 197 -14.97 6.57 -2.88
N ARG A 198 -16.28 6.36 -3.02
CA ARG A 198 -17.14 5.90 -1.92
C ARG A 198 -16.76 4.52 -1.37
N ASN A 199 -16.25 3.62 -2.20
CA ASN A 199 -15.78 2.30 -1.74
C ASN A 199 -14.50 2.41 -0.93
N ALA A 200 -13.54 3.22 -1.39
CA ALA A 200 -12.32 3.52 -0.64
C ALA A 200 -12.64 4.22 0.70
N LEU A 201 -13.59 5.16 0.68
CA LEU A 201 -14.04 5.88 1.88
C LEU A 201 -14.67 4.93 2.91
N LYS A 202 -15.57 4.03 2.50
CA LYS A 202 -16.16 3.01 3.39
C LYS A 202 -15.09 2.13 4.03
N LYS A 203 -14.07 1.69 3.27
CA LYS A 203 -12.93 0.94 3.80
C LYS A 203 -12.14 1.77 4.82
N LYS A 204 -11.92 3.06 4.54
CA LYS A 204 -11.19 3.97 5.43
C LYS A 204 -11.94 4.23 6.74
N ILE A 205 -13.26 4.44 6.68
CA ILE A 205 -14.11 4.58 7.87
C ILE A 205 -14.01 3.35 8.77
N LYS A 206 -14.12 2.14 8.20
CA LYS A 206 -13.95 0.89 8.96
C LYS A 206 -12.56 0.81 9.61
N SER A 207 -11.52 1.14 8.84
CA SER A 207 -10.14 1.15 9.33
C SER A 207 -9.93 2.13 10.48
N ILE A 208 -10.45 3.36 10.38
CA ILE A 208 -10.30 4.40 11.41
C ILE A 208 -11.04 4.01 12.69
N LYS A 209 -12.22 3.40 12.57
CA LYS A 209 -12.97 2.91 13.74
C LYS A 209 -12.23 1.82 14.50
N LEU A 210 -11.51 0.95 13.80
CA LEU A 210 -10.83 -0.20 14.40
C LEU A 210 -9.39 0.10 14.83
N TYR A 211 -8.63 0.85 14.03
CA TYR A 211 -7.19 1.06 14.22
C TYR A 211 -6.80 2.53 14.43
N GLY A 212 -7.76 3.45 14.43
CA GLY A 212 -7.47 4.89 14.45
C GLY A 212 -6.81 5.39 13.15
N ILE A 213 -6.19 6.57 13.24
CA ILE A 213 -5.42 7.16 12.15
C ILE A 213 -3.98 6.66 12.22
N VAL A 214 -3.57 5.89 11.21
CA VAL A 214 -2.22 5.30 11.12
C VAL A 214 -1.19 6.20 10.44
N SER A 215 -1.63 7.27 9.74
CA SER A 215 -0.73 8.18 9.03
C SER A 215 -1.38 9.57 8.90
N PRO A 216 -0.61 10.67 9.08
CA PRO A 216 -1.13 12.03 8.99
C PRO A 216 -1.34 12.50 7.55
N CYS A 217 -2.23 13.48 7.36
CA CYS A 217 -2.46 14.15 6.09
C CYS A 217 -1.39 15.22 5.82
N LEU A 218 -0.85 15.23 4.59
CA LEU A 218 0.03 16.30 4.12
C LEU A 218 -0.82 17.51 3.71
N VAL A 219 -0.52 18.67 4.30
CA VAL A 219 -1.23 19.93 4.01
C VAL A 219 -0.26 21.05 3.65
N THR A 220 -0.76 22.10 3.03
CA THR A 220 -0.06 23.40 2.92
C THR A 220 -1.06 24.54 3.18
N THR A 221 -0.63 25.79 3.23
CA THR A 221 -1.57 26.92 3.39
C THR A 221 -2.23 27.27 2.06
N ALA A 222 -3.47 27.79 2.11
CA ALA A 222 -4.18 28.26 0.92
C ALA A 222 -3.40 29.35 0.16
N GLN A 223 -2.74 30.26 0.89
CA GLN A 223 -1.88 31.29 0.32
C GLN A 223 -0.77 30.71 -0.57
N VAL A 224 -0.08 29.66 -0.11
CA VAL A 224 0.98 29.00 -0.88
C VAL A 224 0.44 28.40 -2.19
N CYS A 225 -0.76 27.81 -2.16
CA CYS A 225 -1.39 27.29 -3.37
C CYS A 225 -1.76 28.40 -4.36
N LEU A 226 -2.35 29.50 -3.87
CA LEU A 226 -2.78 30.62 -4.72
C LEU A 226 -1.58 31.36 -5.34
N ASP A 227 -0.51 31.56 -4.58
CA ASP A 227 0.72 32.17 -5.09
C ASP A 227 1.43 31.29 -6.12
N ALA A 228 1.23 29.96 -6.04
CA ALA A 228 1.65 29.02 -7.07
C ALA A 228 0.69 28.91 -8.27
N GLY A 229 -0.39 29.72 -8.30
CA GLY A 229 -1.38 29.70 -9.38
C GLY A 229 -2.28 28.46 -9.40
N LEU A 230 -2.42 27.77 -8.26
CA LEU A 230 -3.22 26.54 -8.16
C LEU A 230 -4.68 26.86 -7.79
N GLU A 231 -5.60 26.17 -8.48
CA GLU A 231 -7.02 26.20 -8.12
C GLU A 231 -7.29 25.34 -6.89
N ILE A 232 -7.87 25.96 -5.87
CA ILE A 232 -8.25 25.32 -4.61
C ILE A 232 -9.73 25.55 -4.32
N VAL A 233 -10.35 24.55 -3.69
CA VAL A 233 -11.78 24.55 -3.38
C VAL A 233 -12.00 24.01 -1.96
N SER A 234 -13.09 24.43 -1.32
CA SER A 234 -13.60 23.78 -0.12
C SER A 234 -14.05 22.34 -0.43
N PHE A 235 -14.35 21.55 0.59
CA PHE A 235 -14.90 20.21 0.39
C PHE A 235 -16.31 20.22 -0.23
N ASP A 236 -17.04 21.33 -0.08
CA ASP A 236 -18.34 21.57 -0.74
C ASP A 236 -18.19 22.09 -2.19
N GLY A 237 -16.96 22.26 -2.67
CA GLY A 237 -16.68 22.68 -4.05
C GLY A 237 -16.68 24.19 -4.28
N ILE A 238 -16.75 25.00 -3.21
CA ILE A 238 -16.69 26.46 -3.30
C ILE A 238 -15.23 26.87 -3.57
N PRO A 239 -14.95 27.68 -4.61
CA PRO A 239 -13.60 28.20 -4.86
C PRO A 239 -13.05 28.98 -3.69
N ILE A 240 -11.78 28.75 -3.35
CA ILE A 240 -11.03 29.55 -2.38
C ILE A 240 -10.13 30.49 -3.18
N THR A 241 -10.23 31.79 -2.92
CA THR A 241 -9.54 32.87 -3.63
C THR A 241 -8.81 33.79 -2.64
N LYS A 242 -8.05 34.79 -3.13
CA LYS A 242 -7.36 35.76 -2.28
C LYS A 242 -8.29 36.59 -1.39
N ASP A 243 -9.56 36.71 -1.78
CA ASP A 243 -10.58 37.45 -1.04
C ASP A 243 -11.33 36.58 -0.03
N THR A 244 -11.01 35.28 0.06
CA THR A 244 -11.65 34.38 1.03
C THR A 244 -11.24 34.77 2.46
N PRO A 245 -12.20 34.97 3.39
CA PRO A 245 -11.89 35.33 4.76
C PRO A 245 -10.99 34.30 5.46
N ASN A 246 -10.12 34.78 6.36
CA ASN A 246 -9.20 33.96 7.15
C ASN A 246 -8.32 33.02 6.30
N LEU A 247 -7.88 33.48 5.12
CA LEU A 247 -7.09 32.69 4.18
C LEU A 247 -5.82 32.08 4.80
N ASP A 248 -5.21 32.77 5.76
CA ASP A 248 -4.05 32.31 6.54
C ASP A 248 -4.36 31.13 7.48
N LYS A 249 -5.65 30.89 7.75
CA LYS A 249 -6.20 29.77 8.53
C LYS A 249 -6.85 28.70 7.67
N ILE A 250 -6.65 28.71 6.35
CA ILE A 250 -7.13 27.65 5.47
C ILE A 250 -5.96 26.72 5.10
N LEU A 251 -6.06 25.45 5.48
CA LEU A 251 -5.12 24.40 5.11
C LEU A 251 -5.64 23.60 3.92
N ILE A 252 -4.82 23.44 2.89
CA ILE A 252 -5.14 22.69 1.69
C ILE A 252 -4.51 21.31 1.78
N ILE A 253 -5.35 20.27 1.74
CA ILE A 253 -4.91 18.88 1.76
C ILE A 253 -4.30 18.51 0.41
N ILE A 254 -3.02 18.13 0.46
CA ILE A 254 -2.24 17.63 -0.67
C ILE A 254 -2.36 16.12 -0.75
N ASP A 255 -2.14 15.41 0.36
CA ASP A 255 -2.34 13.96 0.48
C ASP A 255 -3.19 13.60 1.71
N GLY A 256 -3.97 12.52 1.60
CA GLY A 256 -4.85 12.05 2.67
C GLY A 256 -6.27 12.64 2.66
N ALA A 257 -6.78 13.08 1.51
CA ALA A 257 -8.14 13.63 1.41
C ALA A 257 -9.23 12.63 1.87
N HIS A 258 -9.12 11.35 1.51
CA HIS A 258 -10.07 10.32 1.97
C HIS A 258 -9.99 10.08 3.48
N ARG A 259 -8.81 10.24 4.11
CA ARG A 259 -8.64 10.15 5.57
C ARG A 259 -9.35 11.31 6.28
N HIS A 260 -9.13 12.53 5.79
CA HIS A 260 -9.82 13.70 6.30
C HIS A 260 -11.34 13.55 6.20
N VAL A 261 -11.86 13.23 5.01
CA VAL A 261 -13.31 13.08 4.82
C VAL A 261 -13.89 11.93 5.63
N ALA A 262 -13.20 10.79 5.72
CA ALA A 262 -13.65 9.68 6.55
C ALA A 262 -13.76 10.07 8.03
N THR A 263 -12.80 10.85 8.53
CA THR A 263 -12.82 11.35 9.91
C THR A 263 -13.98 12.32 10.12
N MET A 264 -14.20 13.24 9.18
CA MET A 264 -15.35 14.16 9.21
C MET A 264 -16.69 13.42 9.20
N GLU A 265 -16.84 12.39 8.34
CA GLU A 265 -18.06 11.58 8.29
C GLU A 265 -18.28 10.83 9.61
N ILE A 266 -17.23 10.25 10.21
CA ILE A 266 -17.33 9.62 11.54
C ILE A 266 -17.79 10.63 12.59
N ASN A 267 -17.16 11.80 12.64
CA ASN A 267 -17.45 12.81 13.65
C ASN A 267 -18.85 13.43 13.49
N SER A 268 -19.35 13.52 12.26
CA SER A 268 -20.71 13.99 11.99
C SER A 268 -21.82 13.06 12.52
N MET A 269 -21.48 11.80 12.80
CA MET A 269 -22.40 10.77 13.28
C MET A 269 -22.29 10.51 14.78
N LEU A 270 -21.45 11.28 15.50
CA LEU A 270 -21.25 11.10 16.93
C LEU A 270 -22.49 11.49 17.73
N ARG A 271 -22.81 10.70 18.74
CA ARG A 271 -23.86 11.02 19.71
C ARG A 271 -23.32 11.98 20.77
N LYS A 272 -24.23 12.63 21.49
CA LYS A 272 -23.87 13.49 22.62
C LYS A 272 -23.06 12.70 23.65
N GLY A 273 -21.85 13.18 23.97
CA GLY A 273 -20.94 12.55 24.92
C GLY A 273 -19.92 11.59 24.28
N GLU A 274 -20.02 11.29 22.99
CA GLU A 274 -18.98 10.52 22.30
C GLU A 274 -17.78 11.42 21.94
N GLU A 275 -16.57 10.89 22.10
CA GLU A 275 -15.35 11.61 21.78
C GLU A 275 -15.13 11.73 20.28
N MET A 276 -14.66 12.91 19.87
CA MET A 276 -14.27 13.20 18.50
C MET A 276 -13.10 12.30 18.08
N LYS A 277 -13.20 11.67 16.91
CA LYS A 277 -12.05 10.99 16.31
C LYS A 277 -11.09 12.02 15.74
N GLU A 278 -9.85 11.93 16.17
CA GLU A 278 -8.77 12.78 15.70
C GLU A 278 -8.27 12.37 14.32
N ASN A 279 -7.81 13.36 13.57
CA ASN A 279 -6.92 13.19 12.42
C ASN A 279 -5.71 14.11 12.61
N TYR A 280 -4.63 13.83 11.91
CA TYR A 280 -3.35 14.49 12.14
C TYR A 280 -2.84 15.12 10.86
N TYR A 281 -2.23 16.31 10.97
CA TYR A 281 -1.81 17.09 9.82
C TYR A 281 -0.39 17.62 10.01
N TYR A 282 0.35 17.68 8.91
CA TYR A 282 1.71 18.22 8.89
C TYR A 282 1.98 18.98 7.60
N LEU A 283 2.88 19.96 7.68
CA LEU A 283 3.40 20.67 6.50
C LEU A 283 4.52 19.87 5.84
N PRO A 284 4.85 20.14 4.56
CA PRO A 284 5.97 19.49 3.91
C PRO A 284 7.25 19.61 4.73
N LEU A 285 7.98 18.51 4.85
CA LEU A 285 9.28 18.46 5.52
C LEU A 285 10.40 19.10 4.67
N THR A 286 10.10 19.39 3.41
CA THR A 286 11.00 20.09 2.48
C THR A 286 10.30 21.31 1.90
N THR A 287 11.03 22.41 1.76
CA THR A 287 10.57 23.66 1.13
C THR A 287 11.10 23.83 -0.29
N LYS A 288 11.91 22.88 -0.78
CA LYS A 288 12.63 22.99 -2.07
C LYS A 288 11.72 22.81 -3.29
N TYR A 289 10.63 22.06 -3.13
CA TYR A 289 9.77 21.62 -4.23
C TYR A 289 8.42 22.30 -4.20
N LYS A 290 7.81 22.45 -5.37
CA LYS A 290 6.49 23.06 -5.52
C LYS A 290 5.40 22.09 -5.06
N VAL A 291 4.25 22.63 -4.67
CA VAL A 291 3.08 21.84 -4.22
C VAL A 291 2.70 20.74 -5.21
N MET A 292 2.73 21.01 -6.52
CA MET A 292 2.40 20.02 -7.55
C MET A 292 3.44 18.90 -7.68
N GLU A 293 4.70 19.16 -7.40
CA GLU A 293 5.75 18.14 -7.37
C GLU A 293 5.55 17.25 -6.15
N LEU A 294 5.30 17.84 -4.98
CA LEU A 294 4.97 17.09 -3.75
C LEU A 294 3.75 16.18 -3.94
N LEU A 295 2.67 16.70 -4.55
CA LEU A 295 1.48 15.90 -4.87
C LEU A 295 1.83 14.73 -5.79
N ARG A 296 2.62 14.97 -6.84
CA ARG A 296 3.01 13.94 -7.80
C ARG A 296 3.84 12.85 -7.12
N GLU A 297 4.87 13.24 -6.38
CA GLU A 297 5.74 12.30 -5.67
C GLU A 297 4.95 11.46 -4.67
N ALA A 298 4.08 12.08 -3.86
CA ALA A 298 3.20 11.35 -2.92
C ALA A 298 2.34 10.26 -3.61
N ASN A 299 2.03 10.41 -4.90
CA ASN A 299 1.24 9.46 -5.67
C ASN A 299 2.06 8.49 -6.53
N VAL A 300 3.30 8.82 -6.91
CA VAL A 300 4.11 8.02 -7.85
C VAL A 300 5.06 7.08 -7.12
N VAL A 301 5.70 7.53 -6.03
CA VAL A 301 6.77 6.75 -5.36
C VAL A 301 6.26 5.78 -4.30
N THR A 302 4.96 5.51 -4.26
CA THR A 302 4.43 4.43 -3.42
C THR A 302 4.33 3.15 -4.26
N LYS A 303 4.76 2.02 -3.69
CA LYS A 303 4.50 0.67 -4.23
C LYS A 303 3.60 -0.07 -3.24
N PRO A 304 2.39 -0.54 -3.62
CA PRO A 304 1.56 -1.24 -2.68
C PRO A 304 2.12 -2.64 -2.47
N TRP A 305 1.89 -3.19 -1.28
CA TRP A 305 2.22 -4.59 -1.04
C TRP A 305 1.51 -5.52 -2.04
N ALA A 306 2.29 -6.42 -2.63
CA ALA A 306 1.90 -7.53 -3.49
C ALA A 306 1.62 -8.80 -2.66
N GLY A 307 1.21 -9.89 -3.30
CA GLY A 307 0.88 -11.16 -2.61
C GLY A 307 2.04 -11.70 -1.77
N SER A 308 3.25 -11.66 -2.30
CA SER A 308 4.50 -12.04 -1.62
C SER A 308 4.75 -11.28 -0.31
N ASP A 309 4.45 -9.99 -0.30
CA ASP A 309 4.62 -9.15 0.89
C ASP A 309 3.64 -9.56 2.00
N PHE A 310 2.41 -9.95 1.63
CA PHE A 310 1.44 -10.46 2.60
C PHE A 310 1.73 -11.87 3.08
N LEU A 311 2.36 -12.73 2.27
CA LEU A 311 2.87 -14.01 2.74
C LEU A 311 3.98 -13.80 3.76
N THR A 312 4.93 -12.91 3.47
CA THR A 312 5.99 -12.54 4.40
C THR A 312 5.42 -11.99 5.70
N SER A 313 4.44 -11.09 5.61
CA SER A 313 3.74 -10.57 6.79
C SER A 313 3.03 -11.68 7.58
N LEU A 314 2.42 -12.66 6.93
CA LEU A 314 1.78 -13.81 7.59
C LEU A 314 2.82 -14.64 8.37
N ILE A 315 3.94 -14.97 7.73
CA ILE A 315 5.07 -15.70 8.33
C ILE A 315 5.61 -14.94 9.55
N MET A 316 5.77 -13.62 9.43
CA MET A 316 6.25 -12.79 10.54
C MET A 316 5.25 -12.63 11.69
N SER A 317 3.95 -12.77 11.41
CA SER A 317 2.89 -12.53 12.40
C SER A 317 2.45 -13.80 13.14
N ARG A 318 2.88 -14.99 12.69
CA ARG A 318 2.48 -16.29 13.24
C ARG A 318 3.63 -17.28 13.31
N GLU A 319 3.87 -17.81 14.50
CA GLU A 319 4.92 -18.80 14.75
C GLU A 319 4.70 -20.08 13.93
N GLU A 320 3.46 -20.58 13.86
CA GLU A 320 3.14 -21.80 13.10
C GLU A 320 3.32 -21.60 11.58
N ALA A 321 3.25 -20.36 11.10
CA ALA A 321 3.52 -20.03 9.71
C ALA A 321 5.03 -20.04 9.42
N ALA A 322 5.84 -19.59 10.37
CA ALA A 322 7.31 -19.61 10.28
C ALA A 322 7.89 -21.02 10.33
N GLU A 323 7.20 -21.96 10.99
CA GLU A 323 7.58 -23.38 11.02
C GLU A 323 7.09 -24.17 9.80
N ASN A 324 6.21 -23.59 8.98
CA ASN A 324 5.64 -24.29 7.83
C ASN A 324 6.60 -24.27 6.64
N GLU A 325 7.28 -25.40 6.39
CA GLU A 325 8.26 -25.57 5.30
C GLU A 325 7.72 -25.18 3.92
N MET A 326 6.43 -25.43 3.65
CA MET A 326 5.81 -25.05 2.37
C MET A 326 5.73 -23.54 2.22
N LEU A 327 5.31 -22.82 3.26
CA LEU A 327 5.22 -21.35 3.24
C LEU A 327 6.60 -20.72 3.11
N ILE A 328 7.60 -21.23 3.83
CA ILE A 328 9.00 -20.78 3.71
C ILE A 328 9.56 -21.04 2.32
N TRP A 329 9.28 -22.21 1.73
CA TRP A 329 9.71 -22.53 0.38
C TRP A 329 9.06 -21.63 -0.67
N VAL A 330 7.75 -21.37 -0.54
CA VAL A 330 7.04 -20.43 -1.41
C VAL A 330 7.69 -19.05 -1.29
N GLN A 331 7.85 -18.51 -0.08
CA GLN A 331 8.47 -17.20 0.15
C GLN A 331 9.84 -17.07 -0.52
N ALA A 332 10.72 -18.05 -0.33
CA ALA A 332 12.07 -18.05 -0.90
C ALA A 332 12.08 -18.07 -2.45
N LYS A 333 11.06 -18.66 -3.08
CA LYS A 333 10.94 -18.74 -4.54
C LYS A 333 10.27 -17.51 -5.16
N LEU A 334 9.47 -16.76 -4.41
CA LEU A 334 8.78 -15.56 -4.90
C LEU A 334 9.75 -14.44 -5.32
N GLU A 335 10.97 -14.39 -4.79
CA GLU A 335 11.98 -13.41 -5.20
C GLU A 335 12.39 -13.57 -6.67
N LYS A 336 12.27 -14.79 -7.22
CA LYS A 336 12.85 -15.19 -8.51
C LYS A 336 11.81 -15.68 -9.52
N SER A 337 10.53 -15.71 -9.17
CA SER A 337 9.49 -16.37 -9.97
C SER A 337 8.09 -15.77 -9.76
N GLY A 338 7.14 -16.13 -10.64
CA GLY A 338 5.77 -15.63 -10.57
C GLY A 338 4.97 -16.21 -9.39
N ASP A 339 4.27 -15.33 -8.65
CA ASP A 339 3.55 -15.66 -7.41
C ASP A 339 2.61 -16.85 -7.53
N THR A 340 1.70 -16.79 -8.49
CA THR A 340 0.73 -17.87 -8.72
C THR A 340 1.38 -19.20 -9.09
N ALA A 341 2.43 -19.19 -9.90
CA ALA A 341 3.07 -20.43 -10.35
C ALA A 341 3.72 -21.18 -9.18
N ILE A 342 4.41 -20.46 -8.29
CA ILE A 342 5.06 -21.06 -7.11
C ILE A 342 4.02 -21.66 -6.15
N TRP A 343 2.90 -20.97 -5.92
CA TRP A 343 1.80 -21.55 -5.13
C TRP A 343 1.18 -22.79 -5.78
N GLU A 344 1.02 -22.80 -7.11
CA GLU A 344 0.50 -23.96 -7.83
C GLU A 344 1.47 -25.14 -7.77
N TRP A 345 2.78 -24.91 -7.80
CA TRP A 345 3.79 -25.94 -7.53
C TRP A 345 3.67 -26.49 -6.11
N ALA A 346 3.63 -25.62 -5.10
CA ALA A 346 3.59 -26.01 -3.70
C ALA A 346 2.32 -26.78 -3.32
N THR A 347 1.16 -26.40 -3.88
CA THR A 347 -0.14 -26.94 -3.47
C THR A 347 -0.71 -27.97 -4.45
N LEU A 348 -0.13 -28.07 -5.66
CA LEU A 348 -0.69 -28.81 -6.79
C LEU A 348 -2.18 -28.50 -7.01
N ASN A 349 -2.52 -27.21 -6.90
CA ASN A 349 -3.88 -26.70 -7.01
C ASN A 349 -3.87 -25.33 -7.73
N LYS A 350 -4.75 -25.16 -8.71
CA LYS A 350 -4.93 -23.91 -9.46
C LYS A 350 -5.56 -22.77 -8.62
N SER A 351 -6.17 -23.13 -7.49
CA SER A 351 -6.76 -22.17 -6.55
C SER A 351 -5.73 -21.77 -5.50
N VAL A 352 -5.03 -20.67 -5.77
CA VAL A 352 -3.97 -20.15 -4.87
C VAL A 352 -4.53 -19.17 -3.83
N PRO A 353 -3.86 -18.99 -2.68
CA PRO A 353 -4.24 -17.99 -1.70
C PRO A 353 -4.25 -16.58 -2.30
N SER A 354 -5.35 -15.85 -2.09
CA SER A 354 -5.42 -14.44 -2.50
C SER A 354 -4.83 -13.54 -1.42
N LYS A 355 -4.42 -12.32 -1.81
CA LYS A 355 -4.02 -11.24 -0.88
C LYS A 355 -4.98 -11.10 0.31
N SER A 356 -6.30 -11.11 0.05
CA SER A 356 -7.30 -10.98 1.11
C SER A 356 -7.33 -12.18 2.06
N LYS A 357 -7.03 -13.39 1.57
CA LYS A 357 -6.93 -14.60 2.42
C LYS A 357 -5.67 -14.55 3.29
N LEU A 358 -4.53 -14.14 2.72
CA LEU A 358 -3.27 -13.96 3.46
C LEU A 358 -3.43 -12.93 4.58
N ILE A 359 -4.02 -11.76 4.28
CA ILE A 359 -4.31 -10.72 5.29
C ILE A 359 -5.19 -11.27 6.42
N LYS A 360 -6.24 -12.03 6.09
CA LYS A 360 -7.14 -12.61 7.10
C LYS A 360 -6.44 -13.67 7.96
N ALA A 361 -5.62 -14.52 7.35
CA ALA A 361 -4.90 -15.57 8.07
C ALA A 361 -3.87 -15.02 9.06
N ALA A 362 -3.37 -13.80 8.84
CA ALA A 362 -2.46 -13.11 9.75
C ALA A 362 -3.15 -12.47 10.96
N GLY A 363 -4.49 -12.50 11.04
CA GLY A 363 -5.23 -12.05 12.22
C GLY A 363 -5.10 -13.02 13.40
N THR A 364 -5.72 -12.66 14.51
CA THR A 364 -5.65 -13.41 15.80
C THR A 364 -7.00 -13.98 16.24
N ASP A 365 -8.04 -13.88 15.41
CA ASP A 365 -9.37 -14.40 15.73
C ASP A 365 -9.59 -15.83 15.19
N GLU A 366 -10.64 -16.52 15.65
CA GLU A 366 -10.94 -17.90 15.21
C GLU A 366 -11.10 -18.03 13.67
N LYS A 367 -11.55 -16.96 13.01
CA LYS A 367 -11.70 -16.94 11.55
C LYS A 367 -10.33 -16.87 10.87
N ALA A 368 -9.38 -16.16 11.46
CA ALA A 368 -7.99 -16.14 11.04
C ALA A 368 -7.37 -17.54 11.14
N ASP A 369 -7.61 -18.25 12.24
CA ASP A 369 -7.13 -19.63 12.42
C ASP A 369 -7.68 -20.60 11.39
N ALA A 370 -9.00 -20.56 11.14
CA ALA A 370 -9.60 -21.38 10.09
C ALA A 370 -9.03 -21.04 8.70
N MET A 371 -8.76 -19.76 8.44
CA MET A 371 -8.17 -19.32 7.17
C MET A 371 -6.70 -19.76 7.06
N PHE A 372 -5.93 -19.66 8.14
CA PHE A 372 -4.54 -20.09 8.19
C PHE A 372 -4.42 -21.59 7.94
N ARG A 373 -5.20 -22.44 8.63
CA ARG A 373 -5.20 -23.90 8.42
C ARG A 373 -5.44 -24.31 6.97
N ASN A 374 -6.26 -23.56 6.24
CA ASN A 374 -6.50 -23.80 4.82
C ASN A 374 -5.31 -23.42 3.94
N ILE A 375 -4.59 -22.34 4.28
CA ILE A 375 -3.43 -21.85 3.52
C ILE A 375 -2.19 -22.69 3.84
N SER A 376 -2.05 -23.15 5.09
CA SER A 376 -0.90 -23.89 5.59
C SER A 376 -0.97 -25.40 5.30
N ASP A 377 -1.99 -25.87 4.57
CA ASP A 377 -2.13 -27.28 4.20
C ASP A 377 -0.98 -27.71 3.27
N SER A 378 0.03 -28.34 3.85
CA SER A 378 1.22 -28.86 3.18
C SER A 378 1.08 -30.31 2.71
N SER A 379 -0.13 -30.89 2.73
CA SER A 379 -0.35 -32.32 2.40
C SER A 379 0.16 -32.75 1.01
N LYS A 380 0.28 -31.81 0.07
CA LYS A 380 0.78 -32.04 -1.30
C LYS A 380 2.16 -31.44 -1.56
N PHE A 381 2.75 -30.76 -0.57
CA PHE A 381 3.96 -29.96 -0.74
C PHE A 381 5.14 -30.77 -1.23
N GLU A 382 5.52 -31.84 -0.53
CA GLU A 382 6.67 -32.68 -0.92
C GLU A 382 6.54 -33.22 -2.34
N ARG A 383 5.33 -33.57 -2.75
CA ARG A 383 5.05 -34.03 -4.11
C ARG A 383 5.27 -32.92 -5.13
N GLY A 384 4.67 -31.76 -4.87
CA GLY A 384 4.78 -30.60 -5.75
C GLY A 384 6.23 -30.12 -5.89
N LYS A 385 6.93 -30.01 -4.76
CA LYS A 385 8.34 -29.66 -4.67
C LYS A 385 9.23 -30.65 -5.43
N SER A 386 9.01 -31.96 -5.26
CA SER A 386 9.81 -32.99 -5.96
C SER A 386 9.66 -32.92 -7.48
N ILE A 387 8.45 -32.66 -7.98
CA ILE A 387 8.22 -32.47 -9.42
C ILE A 387 8.91 -31.19 -9.90
N TYR A 388 8.74 -30.07 -9.17
CA TYR A 388 9.42 -28.81 -9.49
C TYR A 388 10.93 -29.00 -9.55
N ASP A 389 11.54 -29.62 -8.53
CA ASP A 389 12.98 -29.86 -8.44
C ASP A 389 13.49 -30.74 -9.59
N ALA A 390 12.67 -31.69 -10.08
CA ALA A 390 13.02 -32.51 -11.24
C ALA A 390 13.07 -31.69 -12.53
N PHE A 391 12.07 -30.83 -12.78
CA PHE A 391 12.08 -29.94 -13.95
C PHE A 391 13.15 -28.84 -13.84
N ALA A 392 13.41 -28.32 -12.64
CA ALA A 392 14.40 -27.27 -12.39
C ALA A 392 15.85 -27.69 -12.68
N LYS A 393 16.13 -28.99 -12.81
CA LYS A 393 17.45 -29.48 -13.28
C LYS A 393 17.73 -29.14 -14.74
N ILE A 394 16.70 -28.84 -15.53
CA ILE A 394 16.78 -28.78 -17.00
C ILE A 394 16.26 -27.44 -17.53
N PHE A 395 15.17 -26.96 -16.94
CA PHE A 395 14.49 -25.72 -17.33
C PHE A 395 14.93 -24.53 -16.50
N ALA A 396 15.00 -23.36 -17.14
CA ALA A 396 15.22 -22.09 -16.46
C ALA A 396 14.09 -21.74 -15.49
N GLU A 397 14.40 -21.11 -14.35
CA GLU A 397 13.38 -20.67 -13.38
C GLU A 397 12.34 -19.73 -14.02
N SER A 398 12.73 -18.95 -15.03
CA SER A 398 11.82 -18.04 -15.74
C SER A 398 10.66 -18.76 -16.45
N ILE A 399 10.87 -19.98 -16.95
CA ILE A 399 9.78 -20.74 -17.59
C ILE A 399 8.97 -21.51 -16.54
N LEU A 400 9.61 -22.01 -15.48
CA LEU A 400 8.91 -22.70 -14.37
C LEU A 400 8.05 -21.75 -13.53
N GLY A 401 8.44 -20.47 -13.46
CA GLY A 401 7.68 -19.39 -12.84
C GLY A 401 6.52 -18.87 -13.70
N CYS A 402 6.31 -19.41 -14.91
CA CYS A 402 5.15 -19.09 -15.73
C CYS A 402 3.98 -19.99 -15.37
N LYS A 403 2.83 -19.40 -15.01
CA LYS A 403 1.61 -20.10 -14.56
C LYS A 403 1.19 -21.31 -15.42
N PHE A 404 1.36 -21.24 -16.73
CA PHE A 404 0.97 -22.34 -17.62
C PHE A 404 1.74 -23.64 -17.40
N PHE A 405 2.93 -23.60 -16.80
CA PHE A 405 3.76 -24.79 -16.56
C PHE A 405 3.24 -25.64 -15.40
N PRO A 406 3.09 -25.12 -14.16
CA PRO A 406 2.47 -25.89 -13.08
C PRO A 406 1.02 -26.25 -13.42
N GLU A 407 0.27 -25.41 -14.13
CA GLU A 407 -1.07 -25.81 -14.62
C GLU A 407 -1.02 -27.05 -15.52
N TRP A 408 -0.04 -27.16 -16.42
CA TRP A 408 0.15 -28.35 -17.26
C TRP A 408 0.45 -29.59 -16.40
N VAL A 409 1.32 -29.46 -15.41
CA VAL A 409 1.61 -30.55 -14.46
C VAL A 409 0.35 -30.97 -13.71
N ILE A 410 -0.42 -30.03 -13.18
CA ILE A 410 -1.68 -30.30 -12.48
C ILE A 410 -2.68 -31.01 -13.40
N ASP A 411 -2.81 -30.53 -14.65
CA ASP A 411 -3.69 -31.14 -15.65
C ASP A 411 -3.21 -32.56 -16.03
N LYS A 412 -1.90 -32.81 -16.09
CA LYS A 412 -1.36 -34.15 -16.32
C LYS A 412 -1.61 -35.09 -15.16
N LEU A 413 -1.32 -34.66 -13.93
CA LEU A 413 -1.62 -35.44 -12.73
C LEU A 413 -3.10 -35.82 -12.67
N SER A 414 -4.01 -34.92 -13.07
CA SER A 414 -5.46 -35.21 -13.11
C SER A 414 -5.84 -36.30 -14.12
N LYS A 415 -5.06 -36.45 -15.21
CA LYS A 415 -5.25 -37.49 -16.22
C LYS A 415 -4.60 -38.83 -15.83
N LEU A 416 -3.81 -38.86 -14.77
CA LEU A 416 -3.19 -40.04 -14.19
C LEU A 416 -3.97 -40.53 -12.95
N ASP A 417 -5.29 -40.30 -12.93
CA ASP A 417 -6.18 -40.65 -11.81
C ASP A 417 -6.31 -42.16 -11.55
N TYR A 418 -5.96 -42.99 -12.54
CA TYR A 418 -5.86 -44.44 -12.41
C TYR A 418 -4.70 -44.91 -11.51
N MET A 419 -3.78 -44.03 -11.12
CA MET A 419 -2.70 -44.34 -10.18
C MET A 419 -2.75 -43.46 -8.93
N SER A 420 -2.11 -43.93 -7.86
CA SER A 420 -2.02 -43.14 -6.64
C SER A 420 -1.22 -41.85 -6.89
N GLY A 421 -1.56 -40.79 -6.17
CA GLY A 421 -0.89 -39.51 -6.32
C GLY A 421 0.65 -39.55 -6.22
N PRO A 422 1.27 -40.34 -5.32
CA PRO A 422 2.72 -40.53 -5.31
C PRO A 422 3.26 -41.17 -6.60
N LYS A 423 2.60 -42.22 -7.12
CA LYS A 423 2.99 -42.87 -8.38
C LYS A 423 2.84 -41.93 -9.57
N ALA A 424 1.79 -41.10 -9.60
CA ALA A 424 1.61 -40.09 -10.65
C ALA A 424 2.75 -39.06 -10.65
N ALA A 425 3.22 -38.67 -9.48
CA ALA A 425 4.36 -37.77 -9.36
C ALA A 425 5.66 -38.44 -9.78
N GLU A 426 5.92 -39.68 -9.34
CA GLU A 426 7.07 -40.47 -9.80
C GLU A 426 7.08 -40.61 -11.33
N HIS A 427 5.91 -40.82 -11.94
CA HIS A 427 5.77 -40.89 -13.39
C HIS A 427 6.13 -39.57 -14.10
N LEU A 428 5.74 -38.42 -13.54
CA LEU A 428 6.15 -37.11 -14.07
C LEU A 428 7.62 -36.78 -13.80
N ILE A 429 8.19 -37.25 -12.70
CA ILE A 429 9.61 -37.11 -12.38
C ILE A 429 10.45 -37.97 -13.35
N ASP A 430 10.01 -39.19 -13.66
CA ASP A 430 10.63 -40.04 -14.68
C ASP A 430 10.60 -39.36 -16.05
N PHE A 431 9.44 -38.80 -16.44
CA PHE A 431 9.34 -37.98 -17.64
C PHE A 431 10.35 -36.83 -17.64
N ALA A 432 10.40 -36.03 -16.57
CA ALA A 432 11.35 -34.92 -16.46
C ALA A 432 12.80 -35.41 -16.60
N SER A 433 13.15 -36.56 -16.04
CA SER A 433 14.51 -37.14 -16.13
C SER A 433 14.93 -37.56 -17.55
N LYS A 434 13.95 -37.82 -18.43
CA LYS A 434 14.17 -38.19 -19.84
C LYS A 434 14.30 -36.98 -20.77
N LEU A 435 14.04 -35.77 -20.26
CA LEU A 435 14.25 -34.53 -20.99
C LEU A 435 15.73 -34.14 -20.97
N ASN A 436 16.14 -33.42 -22.00
CA ASN A 436 17.49 -32.86 -22.10
C ASN A 436 17.45 -31.35 -22.34
N ARG A 437 18.63 -30.71 -22.38
CA ARG A 437 18.73 -29.27 -22.55
C ARG A 437 18.15 -28.76 -23.88
N GLN A 438 18.24 -29.52 -24.97
CA GLN A 438 17.66 -29.14 -26.27
C GLN A 438 16.13 -29.13 -26.21
N ASP A 439 15.52 -30.04 -25.45
CA ASP A 439 14.07 -30.05 -25.21
C ASP A 439 13.65 -28.78 -24.45
N ALA A 440 14.42 -28.39 -23.42
CA ALA A 440 14.16 -27.15 -22.69
C ALA A 440 14.36 -25.89 -23.53
N GLU A 441 15.43 -25.81 -24.32
CA GLU A 441 15.67 -24.68 -25.23
C GLU A 441 14.53 -24.50 -26.23
N ARG A 442 13.99 -25.61 -26.76
CA ARG A 442 12.83 -25.59 -27.64
C ARG A 442 11.63 -24.93 -26.95
N ILE A 443 11.29 -25.36 -25.73
CA ILE A 443 10.17 -24.81 -24.96
C ILE A 443 10.41 -23.34 -24.55
N GLU A 444 11.62 -23.03 -24.06
CA GLU A 444 11.99 -21.69 -23.59
C GLU A 444 12.01 -20.66 -24.73
N SER A 445 12.31 -21.10 -25.95
CA SER A 445 12.32 -20.26 -27.14
C SER A 445 10.93 -19.88 -27.68
N ILE A 446 9.86 -20.53 -27.21
CA ILE A 446 8.48 -20.25 -27.65
C ILE A 446 8.08 -18.83 -27.24
N LYS A 447 7.65 -18.05 -28.23
CA LYS A 447 7.18 -16.65 -28.10
C LYS A 447 5.82 -16.47 -28.78
N GLY A 448 5.23 -15.29 -28.60
CA GLY A 448 3.96 -14.91 -29.25
C GLY A 448 2.75 -14.90 -28.30
N ALA A 449 1.61 -14.45 -28.81
CA ALA A 449 0.37 -14.30 -28.04
C ALA A 449 -0.12 -15.64 -27.46
N ASP A 450 0.07 -16.74 -28.20
CA ASP A 450 -0.35 -18.08 -27.82
C ASP A 450 0.74 -18.89 -27.08
N LYS A 451 1.77 -18.21 -26.54
CA LYS A 451 2.91 -18.85 -25.87
C LYS A 451 2.47 -19.91 -24.86
N ALA A 452 1.48 -19.61 -24.03
CA ALA A 452 1.00 -20.52 -23.00
C ALA A 452 0.49 -21.86 -23.59
N GLN A 453 -0.35 -21.81 -24.62
CA GLN A 453 -0.90 -23.00 -25.25
C GLN A 453 0.19 -23.76 -26.02
N ASN A 454 1.07 -23.05 -26.72
CA ASN A 454 2.15 -23.67 -27.49
C ASN A 454 3.16 -24.40 -26.59
N VAL A 455 3.50 -23.84 -25.43
CA VAL A 455 4.34 -24.54 -24.43
C VAL A 455 3.64 -25.80 -23.92
N LYS A 456 2.33 -25.73 -23.60
CA LYS A 456 1.57 -26.91 -23.15
C LYS A 456 1.53 -28.00 -24.23
N ASN A 457 1.36 -27.62 -25.49
CA ASN A 457 1.35 -28.56 -26.62
C ASN A 457 2.72 -29.22 -26.83
N GLU A 458 3.82 -28.47 -26.72
CA GLU A 458 5.17 -29.03 -26.85
C GLU A 458 5.49 -29.98 -25.69
N LEU A 459 5.12 -29.61 -24.46
CA LEU A 459 5.23 -30.49 -23.29
C LEU A 459 4.41 -31.78 -23.49
N ASP A 460 3.22 -31.69 -24.08
CA ASP A 460 2.41 -32.86 -24.44
C ASP A 460 3.09 -33.75 -25.49
N SER A 461 3.70 -33.16 -26.53
CA SER A 461 4.44 -33.92 -27.55
C SER A 461 5.61 -34.68 -26.93
N LEU A 462 6.47 -33.97 -26.19
CA LEU A 462 7.61 -34.55 -25.50
C LEU A 462 7.19 -35.64 -24.51
N TYR A 463 6.13 -35.41 -23.75
CA TYR A 463 5.59 -36.42 -22.84
C TYR A 463 5.20 -37.70 -23.58
N ASN A 464 4.44 -37.57 -24.67
CA ASN A 464 4.01 -38.72 -25.47
C ASN A 464 5.18 -39.42 -26.18
N GLU A 465 6.24 -38.70 -26.54
CA GLU A 465 7.43 -39.28 -27.16
C GLU A 465 8.28 -40.07 -26.15
N ARG A 466 8.50 -39.52 -24.95
CA ARG A 466 9.41 -40.09 -23.94
C ARG A 466 8.78 -41.15 -23.05
N MET A 467 7.45 -41.15 -22.96
CA MET A 467 6.70 -42.05 -22.07
C MET A 467 5.99 -43.19 -22.81
N LYS A 468 6.20 -43.35 -24.12
CA LYS A 468 5.79 -44.57 -24.84
C LYS A 468 6.55 -45.78 -24.28
N GLU A 469 5.82 -46.87 -24.01
CA GLU A 469 6.45 -48.17 -23.77
C GLU A 469 7.20 -48.61 -25.03
N PRO A 470 8.40 -49.22 -24.92
CA PRO A 470 9.07 -49.79 -26.06
C PRO A 470 8.16 -50.83 -26.70
N GLU A 471 7.94 -50.74 -28.03
CA GLU A 471 7.25 -51.80 -28.77
C GLU A 471 7.95 -53.13 -28.46
N SER A 472 7.21 -54.07 -27.87
CA SER A 472 7.71 -55.42 -27.63
C SER A 472 8.21 -55.98 -28.96
N PRO A 473 9.42 -56.56 -29.02
CA PRO A 473 9.92 -57.12 -30.27
C PRO A 473 8.92 -58.17 -30.74
N VAL A 474 8.38 -57.95 -31.95
CA VAL A 474 7.54 -58.94 -32.63
C VAL A 474 8.38 -60.21 -32.76
N MET A 475 8.04 -61.22 -31.95
CA MET A 475 8.67 -62.55 -32.01
C MET A 475 8.29 -63.29 -33.28
#